data_AF-A0AA50E0D2-F1
#
_entry.id   AF-A0AA50E0D2-F1
#
_cell.length_a   1.000
_cell.length_b   1.000
_cell.length_c   1.000
_cell.angle_alpha   90.00
_cell.angle_beta   90.00
_cell.angle_gamma   90.00
#
_symmetry.space_group_name_H-M   'P 1'
#
loop_
_entity.id
_entity.type
_entity.pdbx_description
1 polymer ?
#
loop_
_entity_poly.entity_id
_entity_poly.type
_entity_poly.pdbx_seq_one_letter_code
_entity_poly.pdbx_strand_id
1 'polypeptide(L)'
;MHPGGILLDPEAMGRIIDLLVVDAFYVKAHRLIYEAMLSLHGQSQPTDLMSVSSWLQDHHHFEAIGGMVKLTQLLDRTISAVNIDRFAALIMDKYLRRQLIAAGHDIVDLGYETSKELETIFDESEQKIFRLTQSRPQAGLVPLSETLVNTFIELDKLHEKLSSPGVETQFYDLDAMTGGLQRADLIILAGRPSMGKTAFGLGIAANIAKNQNLPVAIFSLEMSKEQLALRLVASESLIDSNRLRTGHFSQAEFEPLTAAMGTLSSLPIYIDDTASISVTQMRSQVRRLQSEQKGPLGMVLIDYLQLMEGGSDNRVQELSKITRSLKGLAREINAPVIALSQLSRAVESRTNKRPMMSDLRESGCISGDSLISLASTGKRVSIKDLLDEKDFEIWAINEQTMKLESAKVSRVFCTGKKLVYILKTRLGRTIKATANHRFLTIDGWKRLDELSLKEHIALPRKLESSSLQLMSDEELGLLGHLIGDGCTLPRHAIQYTSNKIELAEKVVELAKAVFGDQINPRISQERQWYQVYIPASYRLTHNKKIRLQNG
;
A
#
# COMPACT_ATOMS: atom_id res chain seq x y z
N MET A 1 -1.69 9.83 45.38
CA MET A 1 -2.99 10.34 44.92
C MET A 1 -4.00 9.21 44.93
N HIS A 2 -5.22 9.52 45.35
CA HIS A 2 -6.23 8.56 45.79
C HIS A 2 -7.47 8.64 44.89
N PRO A 3 -8.13 7.51 44.56
CA PRO A 3 -9.34 7.49 43.74
C PRO A 3 -10.60 8.02 44.46
N GLY A 4 -10.49 8.53 45.70
CA GLY A 4 -11.65 8.94 46.51
C GLY A 4 -12.48 10.08 45.91
N GLY A 5 -11.93 10.88 44.98
CA GLY A 5 -12.70 11.91 44.28
C GLY A 5 -13.82 11.35 43.42
N ILE A 6 -13.65 10.11 42.92
CA ILE A 6 -14.65 9.38 42.11
C ILE A 6 -15.76 8.82 43.01
N LEU A 7 -15.40 8.43 44.24
CA LEU A 7 -16.36 7.92 45.23
C LEU A 7 -17.29 9.03 45.76
N LEU A 8 -16.86 10.30 45.70
CA LEU A 8 -17.65 11.47 46.10
C LEU A 8 -18.58 11.96 45.00
N ASP A 9 -18.14 11.87 43.75
CA ASP A 9 -18.87 12.36 42.57
C ASP A 9 -18.89 11.27 41.49
N PRO A 10 -19.97 10.47 41.39
CA PRO A 10 -20.10 9.42 40.38
C PRO A 10 -20.03 9.93 38.93
N GLU A 11 -20.40 11.20 38.67
CA GLU A 11 -20.30 11.79 37.32
C GLU A 11 -18.84 12.07 36.92
N ALA A 12 -17.94 12.17 37.91
CA ALA A 12 -16.52 12.38 37.67
C ALA A 12 -15.87 11.21 36.91
N MET A 13 -16.43 10.00 37.00
CA MET A 13 -15.92 8.82 36.29
C MET A 13 -15.93 9.01 34.77
N GLY A 14 -16.99 9.64 34.22
CA GLY A 14 -17.12 9.88 32.79
C GLY A 14 -16.05 10.83 32.23
N ARG A 15 -15.51 11.74 33.05
CA ARG A 15 -14.45 12.68 32.65
C ARG A 15 -13.05 12.05 32.62
N ILE A 16 -12.81 11.04 33.45
CA ILE A 16 -11.48 10.46 33.66
C ILE A 16 -11.28 9.10 33.00
N ILE A 17 -12.35 8.45 32.54
CA ILE A 17 -12.30 7.10 31.96
C ILE A 17 -11.39 7.03 30.73
N ASP A 18 -11.37 8.08 29.91
CA ASP A 18 -10.52 8.19 28.72
C ASP A 18 -9.08 8.61 29.04
N LEU A 19 -8.84 9.09 30.28
CA LEU A 19 -7.54 9.61 30.71
C LEU A 19 -6.72 8.57 31.49
N LEU A 20 -7.36 7.71 32.27
CA LEU A 20 -6.71 6.80 33.23
C LEU A 20 -6.81 5.33 32.83
N VAL A 21 -5.69 4.62 32.93
CA VAL A 21 -5.63 3.16 32.82
C VAL A 21 -5.48 2.53 34.20
N VAL A 22 -5.97 1.30 34.39
CA VAL A 22 -5.92 0.60 35.70
C VAL A 22 -4.48 0.50 36.24
N ASP A 23 -3.52 0.19 35.37
CA ASP A 23 -2.10 0.07 35.73
C ASP A 23 -1.44 1.40 36.12
N ALA A 24 -2.12 2.53 35.90
CA ALA A 24 -1.62 3.85 36.29
C ALA A 24 -1.49 4.00 37.80
N PHE A 25 -2.26 3.24 38.58
CA PHE A 25 -2.15 3.22 40.04
C PHE A 25 -0.96 2.38 40.49
N TYR A 26 -0.09 2.91 41.35
CA TYR A 26 1.06 2.17 41.86
C TYR A 26 0.67 1.13 42.92
N VAL A 27 -0.29 1.48 43.77
CA VAL A 27 -0.74 0.63 44.89
C VAL A 27 -1.80 -0.34 44.38
N LYS A 28 -1.59 -1.65 44.61
CA LYS A 28 -2.52 -2.71 44.20
C LYS A 28 -3.95 -2.48 44.68
N ALA A 29 -4.13 -2.03 45.92
CA ALA A 29 -5.45 -1.70 46.45
C ALA A 29 -6.18 -0.62 45.63
N HIS A 30 -5.48 0.43 45.18
CA HIS A 30 -6.09 1.46 44.34
C HIS A 30 -6.41 0.96 42.92
N ARG A 31 -5.62 0.02 42.38
CA ARG A 31 -5.93 -0.64 41.10
C ARG A 31 -7.26 -1.37 41.17
N LEU A 32 -7.42 -2.23 42.18
CA LEU A 32 -8.63 -3.01 42.39
C LEU A 32 -9.86 -2.12 42.63
N ILE A 33 -9.70 -1.02 43.37
CA ILE A 33 -10.78 -0.05 43.59
C ILE A 33 -11.19 0.61 42.25
N TYR A 34 -10.22 1.03 41.44
CA TYR A 34 -10.51 1.66 40.15
C TYR A 34 -11.08 0.67 39.11
N GLU A 35 -10.63 -0.58 39.14
CA GLU A 35 -11.17 -1.67 38.32
C GLU A 35 -12.64 -1.98 38.67
N ALA A 36 -12.98 -1.97 39.96
CA ALA A 36 -14.35 -2.07 40.44
C ALA A 36 -15.21 -0.90 39.92
N MET A 37 -14.70 0.33 40.00
CA MET A 37 -15.38 1.53 39.48
C MET A 37 -15.62 1.44 37.97
N LEU A 38 -14.63 1.01 37.19
CA LEU A 38 -14.77 0.80 35.75
C LEU A 38 -15.85 -0.25 35.42
N SER A 39 -15.85 -1.35 36.16
CA SER A 39 -16.82 -2.44 35.97
C SER A 39 -18.25 -1.99 36.28
N LEU A 40 -18.43 -1.28 37.39
CA LEU A 40 -19.73 -0.71 37.78
C LEU A 40 -20.21 0.35 36.77
N HIS A 41 -19.31 1.24 36.35
CA HIS A 41 -19.64 2.26 35.34
C HIS A 41 -20.01 1.63 33.99
N GLY A 42 -19.30 0.58 33.56
CA GLY A 42 -19.63 -0.18 32.35
C GLY A 42 -21.00 -0.89 32.42
N GLN A 43 -21.45 -1.22 33.63
CA GLN A 43 -22.79 -1.77 33.90
C GLN A 43 -23.84 -0.68 34.14
N SER A 44 -23.51 0.60 33.93
CA SER A 44 -24.37 1.76 34.22
C SER A 44 -24.86 1.81 35.68
N GLN A 45 -24.08 1.27 36.61
CA GLN A 45 -24.33 1.33 38.05
C GLN A 45 -23.59 2.51 38.69
N PRO A 46 -24.12 3.08 39.78
CA PRO A 46 -23.45 4.17 40.49
C PRO A 46 -22.09 3.72 41.05
N THR A 47 -21.08 4.58 40.94
CA THR A 47 -19.73 4.33 41.47
C THR A 47 -19.54 4.93 42.85
N ASP A 48 -20.57 4.86 43.70
CA ASP A 48 -20.52 5.36 45.07
C ASP A 48 -19.85 4.34 46.02
N LEU A 49 -19.60 4.79 47.25
CA LEU A 49 -18.92 4.01 48.27
C LEU A 49 -19.56 2.64 48.54
N MET A 50 -20.90 2.57 48.55
CA MET A 50 -21.65 1.35 48.86
C MET A 50 -21.65 0.37 47.70
N SER A 51 -21.75 0.88 46.48
CA SER A 51 -21.76 0.06 45.26
C SER A 51 -20.37 -0.55 45.02
N VAL A 52 -19.31 0.26 45.21
CA VAL A 52 -17.93 -0.22 45.11
C VAL A 52 -17.59 -1.22 46.20
N SER A 53 -18.06 -1.02 47.44
CA SER A 53 -17.82 -1.98 48.53
C SER A 53 -18.52 -3.32 48.29
N SER A 54 -19.79 -3.29 47.86
CA SER A 54 -20.55 -4.51 47.50
C SER A 54 -19.85 -5.27 46.38
N TRP A 55 -19.48 -4.59 45.29
CA TRP A 55 -18.81 -5.24 44.16
C TRP A 55 -17.50 -5.91 44.57
N LEU A 56 -16.68 -5.23 45.39
CA LEU A 56 -15.44 -5.79 45.91
C LEU A 56 -15.67 -6.98 46.84
N GLN A 57 -16.79 -7.01 47.57
CA GLN A 57 -17.14 -8.11 48.45
C GLN A 57 -17.58 -9.34 47.67
N ASP A 58 -18.40 -9.14 46.63
CA ASP A 58 -18.87 -10.19 45.73
C ASP A 58 -17.73 -10.85 44.94
N HIS A 59 -16.67 -10.10 44.64
CA HIS A 59 -15.48 -10.58 43.92
C HIS A 59 -14.33 -11.00 44.85
N HIS A 60 -14.58 -11.13 46.16
CA HIS A 60 -13.56 -11.53 47.17
C HIS A 60 -12.31 -10.64 47.20
N HIS A 61 -12.42 -9.37 46.80
CA HIS A 61 -11.34 -8.39 46.80
C HIS A 61 -11.42 -7.40 47.97
N PHE A 62 -12.53 -7.40 48.72
CA PHE A 62 -12.79 -6.46 49.81
C PHE A 62 -11.76 -6.51 50.95
N GLU A 63 -11.36 -7.71 51.39
CA GLU A 63 -10.32 -7.84 52.42
C GLU A 63 -8.94 -7.44 51.87
N ALA A 64 -8.66 -7.75 50.59
CA ALA A 64 -7.39 -7.46 49.95
C ALA A 64 -7.10 -5.96 49.78
N ILE A 65 -8.13 -5.11 49.74
CA ILE A 65 -7.98 -3.65 49.72
C ILE A 65 -7.82 -3.04 51.11
N GLY A 66 -7.98 -3.81 52.19
CA GLY A 66 -7.95 -3.33 53.58
C GLY A 66 -9.32 -2.99 54.15
N GLY A 67 -10.39 -3.51 53.55
CA GLY A 67 -11.77 -3.38 54.00
C GLY A 67 -12.30 -1.95 54.01
N MET A 68 -13.39 -1.75 54.76
CA MET A 68 -14.13 -0.48 54.74
C MET A 68 -13.30 0.71 55.20
N VAL A 69 -12.44 0.49 56.20
CA VAL A 69 -11.54 1.51 56.75
C VAL A 69 -10.70 2.16 55.65
N LYS A 70 -10.24 1.38 54.66
CA LYS A 70 -9.44 1.93 53.57
C LYS A 70 -10.27 2.84 52.65
N LEU A 71 -11.49 2.44 52.31
CA LEU A 71 -12.36 3.23 51.44
C LEU A 71 -12.76 4.56 52.10
N THR A 72 -13.10 4.53 53.40
CA THR A 72 -13.43 5.75 54.16
C THR A 72 -12.22 6.69 54.27
N GLN A 73 -11.02 6.15 54.50
CA GLN A 73 -9.79 6.96 54.50
C GLN A 73 -9.50 7.62 53.14
N LEU A 74 -9.90 7.00 52.02
CA LEU A 74 -9.72 7.60 50.69
C LEU A 74 -10.69 8.76 50.47
N LEU A 75 -11.90 8.68 51.01
CA LEU A 75 -12.89 9.76 51.02
C LEU A 75 -12.46 10.93 51.90
N ASP A 76 -11.99 10.67 53.12
CA ASP A 76 -11.59 11.73 54.06
C ASP A 76 -10.36 12.52 53.58
N ARG A 77 -9.50 11.87 52.77
CA ARG A 77 -8.30 12.51 52.20
C ARG A 77 -8.57 13.31 50.93
N THR A 78 -9.78 13.25 50.38
CA THR A 78 -10.13 13.97 49.15
C THR A 78 -10.71 15.33 49.47
N ILE A 79 -9.92 16.37 49.17
CA ILE A 79 -10.19 17.77 49.54
C ILE A 79 -11.30 18.39 48.67
N SER A 80 -11.45 17.96 47.41
CA SER A 80 -12.51 18.40 46.50
C SER A 80 -12.56 17.55 45.23
N ALA A 81 -13.78 17.23 44.75
CA ALA A 81 -14.02 16.54 43.48
C ALA A 81 -13.79 17.45 42.24
N VAL A 82 -13.68 18.77 42.41
CA VAL A 82 -13.59 19.75 41.32
C VAL A 82 -12.28 19.63 40.52
N ASN A 83 -11.19 19.15 41.13
CA ASN A 83 -9.86 19.07 40.50
C ASN A 83 -9.48 17.66 40.02
N ILE A 84 -10.45 16.78 39.78
CA ILE A 84 -10.19 15.38 39.46
C ILE A 84 -9.35 15.21 38.18
N ASP A 85 -9.56 16.06 37.17
CA ASP A 85 -8.82 16.04 35.90
C ASP A 85 -7.33 16.31 36.12
N ARG A 86 -7.00 17.27 36.99
CA ARG A 86 -5.62 17.60 37.35
C ARG A 86 -4.95 16.43 38.09
N PHE A 87 -5.71 15.74 38.93
CA PHE A 87 -5.19 14.58 39.66
C PHE A 87 -5.01 13.37 38.74
N ALA A 88 -5.93 13.13 37.81
CA ALA A 88 -5.79 12.12 36.76
C ALA A 88 -4.53 12.36 35.92
N ALA A 89 -4.32 13.60 35.46
CA ALA A 89 -3.11 13.99 34.73
C ALA A 89 -1.83 13.74 35.54
N LEU A 90 -1.82 14.03 36.85
CA LEU A 90 -0.67 13.76 37.71
C LEU A 90 -0.41 12.26 37.91
N ILE A 91 -1.45 11.43 38.04
CA ILE A 91 -1.30 9.97 38.12
C ILE A 91 -0.69 9.45 36.81
N MET A 92 -1.18 9.93 35.66
CA MET A 92 -0.65 9.57 34.34
C MET A 92 0.81 10.02 34.15
N ASP A 93 1.19 11.24 34.56
CA ASP A 93 2.60 11.68 34.53
C ASP A 93 3.49 10.70 35.32
N LYS A 94 3.06 10.30 36.53
CA LYS A 94 3.81 9.33 37.33
C LYS A 94 3.81 7.93 36.72
N TYR A 95 2.74 7.49 36.06
CA TYR A 95 2.69 6.22 35.34
C TYR A 95 3.65 6.21 34.15
N LEU A 96 3.62 7.24 33.31
CA LEU A 96 4.52 7.39 32.16
C LEU A 96 5.98 7.44 32.60
N ARG A 97 6.31 8.12 33.71
CA ARG A 97 7.66 8.07 34.30
C ARG A 97 8.09 6.66 34.68
N ARG A 98 7.19 5.84 35.26
CA ARG A 98 7.50 4.44 35.59
C ARG A 98 7.68 3.58 34.34
N GLN A 99 6.85 3.79 33.33
CA GLN A 99 6.98 3.09 32.05
C GLN A 99 8.28 3.47 31.32
N LEU A 100 8.71 4.73 31.41
CA LEU A 100 10.01 5.18 30.90
C LEU A 100 11.17 4.50 31.63
N ILE A 101 11.11 4.38 32.97
CA ILE A 101 12.13 3.66 33.75
C ILE A 101 12.18 2.18 33.34
N ALA A 102 11.03 1.52 33.19
CA ALA A 102 10.96 0.13 32.75
C ALA A 102 11.54 -0.07 31.34
N ALA A 103 11.17 0.79 30.38
CA ALA A 103 11.74 0.76 29.04
C ALA A 103 13.25 1.02 29.05
N GLY A 104 13.74 1.89 29.94
CA GLY A 104 15.17 2.11 30.14
C GLY A 104 15.90 0.85 30.62
N HIS A 105 15.33 0.10 31.56
CA HIS A 105 15.89 -1.18 31.99
C HIS A 105 15.92 -2.21 30.85
N ASP A 106 14.83 -2.34 30.10
CA ASP A 106 14.79 -3.23 28.94
C ASP A 106 15.85 -2.88 27.88
N ILE A 107 16.10 -1.58 27.65
CA ILE A 107 17.14 -1.12 26.71
C ILE A 107 18.54 -1.44 27.24
N VAL A 108 18.77 -1.30 28.55
CA VAL A 108 20.03 -1.72 29.18
C VAL A 108 20.23 -3.22 29.00
N ASP A 109 19.18 -4.03 29.20
CA ASP A 109 19.24 -5.49 29.02
C ASP A 109 19.53 -5.87 27.56
N LEU A 110 18.90 -5.18 26.60
CA LEU A 110 19.20 -5.34 25.16
C LEU A 110 20.67 -4.98 24.84
N GLY A 111 21.24 -3.98 25.52
CA GLY A 111 22.63 -3.59 25.34
C GLY A 111 23.65 -4.64 25.77
N TYR A 112 23.26 -5.57 26.65
CA TYR A 112 24.07 -6.73 27.03
C TYR A 112 23.91 -7.93 26.09
N GLU A 113 22.92 -7.90 25.19
CA GLU A 113 22.57 -9.02 24.30
C GLU A 113 23.48 -9.05 23.06
N THR A 114 24.61 -9.76 23.13
CA THR A 114 25.60 -9.85 22.04
C THR A 114 25.23 -10.81 20.91
N SER A 115 24.11 -11.53 21.04
CA SER A 115 23.61 -12.48 20.04
C SER A 115 22.88 -11.82 18.86
N LYS A 116 22.47 -10.54 19.00
CA LYS A 116 21.74 -9.78 18.00
C LYS A 116 22.63 -8.72 17.35
N GLU A 117 22.30 -8.35 16.12
CA GLU A 117 22.98 -7.26 15.42
C GLU A 117 22.62 -5.90 16.03
N LEU A 118 23.58 -4.97 16.08
CA LEU A 118 23.40 -3.68 16.74
C LEU A 118 22.27 -2.84 16.14
N GLU A 119 22.04 -2.93 14.83
CA GLU A 119 20.92 -2.24 14.15
C GLU A 119 19.57 -2.72 14.67
N THR A 120 19.40 -4.04 14.87
CA THR A 120 18.16 -4.60 15.43
C THR A 120 17.91 -4.15 16.87
N ILE A 121 18.98 -4.00 17.66
CA ILE A 121 18.92 -3.48 19.03
C ILE A 121 18.48 -2.01 19.03
N PHE A 122 18.98 -1.19 18.11
CA PHE A 122 18.54 0.20 17.97
C PHE A 122 17.07 0.31 17.56
N ASP A 123 16.63 -0.49 16.60
CA ASP A 123 15.23 -0.53 16.15
C ASP A 123 14.27 -0.97 17.27
N GLU A 124 14.60 -2.02 18.03
CA GLU A 124 13.80 -2.47 19.18
C GLU A 124 13.73 -1.39 20.28
N SER A 125 14.84 -0.71 20.53
CA SER A 125 14.93 0.39 21.50
C SER A 125 14.08 1.59 21.08
N GLU A 126 14.14 1.99 19.81
CA GLU A 126 13.33 3.07 19.26
C GLU A 126 11.84 2.73 19.36
N GLN A 127 11.44 1.50 19.01
CA GLN A 127 10.05 1.05 19.13
C GLN A 127 9.54 1.09 20.57
N LYS A 128 10.35 0.69 21.56
CA LYS A 128 9.96 0.74 22.99
C LYS A 128 9.68 2.16 23.45
N ILE A 129 10.58 3.10 23.15
CA ILE A 129 10.40 4.53 23.48
C ILE A 129 9.21 5.13 22.71
N PHE A 130 9.02 4.72 21.45
CA PHE A 130 7.92 5.19 20.61
C PHE A 130 6.54 4.78 21.15
N ARG A 131 6.39 3.54 21.66
CA ARG A 131 5.12 3.09 22.26
C ARG A 131 4.71 3.93 23.48
N LEU A 132 5.67 4.44 24.25
CA LEU A 132 5.41 5.31 25.41
C LEU A 132 4.91 6.70 25.03
N THR A 133 5.25 7.17 23.83
CA THR A 133 4.80 8.46 23.31
C THR A 133 3.48 8.36 22.55
N GLN A 134 3.09 7.16 22.10
CA GLN A 134 1.83 6.89 21.41
C GLN A 134 0.63 6.64 22.33
N SER A 135 0.81 6.39 23.62
CA SER A 135 -0.27 6.17 24.60
C SER A 135 -1.05 7.45 24.98
N ARG A 136 -1.20 8.39 24.04
CA ARG A 136 -2.26 9.41 24.08
C ARG A 136 -3.52 8.79 23.50
N PRO A 137 -4.72 8.98 24.10
CA PRO A 137 -5.94 8.41 23.57
C PRO A 137 -6.12 8.85 22.11
N GLN A 138 -6.32 7.87 21.23
CA GLN A 138 -6.83 8.11 19.89
C GLN A 138 -8.12 8.91 20.04
N ALA A 139 -8.23 10.05 19.37
CA ALA A 139 -9.49 10.75 19.27
C ALA A 139 -10.55 9.76 18.75
N GLY A 140 -11.56 9.48 19.58
CA GLY A 140 -12.65 8.56 19.25
C GLY A 140 -13.56 9.14 18.17
N LEU A 141 -14.74 8.53 18.00
CA LEU A 141 -15.78 9.09 17.14
C LEU A 141 -16.27 10.41 17.73
N VAL A 142 -16.13 11.51 16.98
CA VAL A 142 -16.64 12.83 17.36
C VAL A 142 -17.97 13.08 16.64
N PRO A 143 -19.01 13.62 17.31
CA PRO A 143 -20.25 14.00 16.64
C PRO A 143 -20.00 14.99 15.49
N LEU A 144 -20.64 14.76 14.34
CA LEU A 144 -20.51 15.64 13.17
C LEU A 144 -20.84 17.10 13.51
N SER A 145 -21.82 17.32 14.40
CA SER A 145 -22.21 18.67 14.86
C SER A 145 -21.05 19.47 15.45
N GLU A 146 -20.16 18.83 16.22
CA GLU A 146 -18.99 19.50 16.80
C GLU A 146 -17.97 19.86 15.71
N THR A 147 -17.78 18.97 14.74
CA THR A 147 -16.90 19.24 13.59
C THR A 147 -17.46 20.38 12.72
N LEU A 148 -18.77 20.39 12.47
CA LEU A 148 -19.44 21.40 11.66
C LEU A 148 -19.30 22.82 12.24
N VAL A 149 -19.35 22.97 13.57
CA VAL A 149 -19.13 24.27 14.23
C VAL A 149 -17.72 24.76 13.95
N ASN A 150 -16.70 23.90 14.11
CA ASN A 150 -15.31 24.25 13.81
C ASN A 150 -15.10 24.55 12.33
N THR A 151 -15.67 23.75 11.43
CA THR A 151 -15.61 23.98 9.97
C THR A 151 -16.27 25.31 9.59
N PHE A 152 -17.40 25.67 10.20
CA PHE A 152 -18.05 26.95 9.93
C PHE A 152 -17.16 28.13 10.33
N ILE A 153 -16.51 28.07 11.50
CA ILE A 153 -15.57 29.09 11.95
C ILE A 153 -14.37 29.23 10.98
N GLU A 154 -13.87 28.11 10.44
CA GLU A 154 -12.80 28.16 9.43
C GLU A 154 -13.27 28.77 8.11
N LEU A 155 -14.48 28.43 7.64
CA LEU A 155 -15.07 29.00 6.43
C LEU A 155 -15.30 30.51 6.55
N ASP A 156 -15.77 30.98 7.71
CA ASP A 156 -16.00 32.40 7.97
C ASP A 156 -14.69 33.20 7.90
N LYS A 157 -13.62 32.67 8.50
CA LYS A 157 -12.26 33.25 8.41
C LYS A 157 -11.73 33.32 6.97
N LEU A 158 -12.02 32.31 6.15
CA LEU A 158 -11.62 32.30 4.74
C LEU A 158 -12.41 33.34 3.92
N HIS A 159 -13.69 33.53 4.24
CA HIS A 159 -14.52 34.55 3.60
C HIS A 159 -14.03 35.97 3.92
N GLU A 160 -13.65 36.23 5.17
CA GLU A 160 -13.17 37.55 5.61
C GLU A 160 -11.80 37.93 5.02
N LYS A 161 -10.87 36.98 4.86
CA LYS A 161 -9.47 37.29 4.50
C LYS A 161 -9.18 37.35 3.00
N LEU A 162 -10.10 36.96 2.11
CA LEU A 162 -9.85 36.83 0.65
C LEU A 162 -8.56 36.04 0.33
N SER A 163 -8.06 35.26 1.27
CA SER A 163 -6.78 34.55 1.19
C SER A 163 -6.99 33.11 0.80
N SER A 164 -6.04 32.54 0.07
CA SER A 164 -6.07 31.11 -0.28
C SER A 164 -6.14 30.25 0.98
N PRO A 165 -6.96 29.17 1.00
CA PRO A 165 -7.08 28.29 2.16
C PRO A 165 -5.80 27.50 2.47
N GLY A 166 -4.97 27.25 1.45
CA GLY A 166 -3.69 26.56 1.56
C GLY A 166 -2.49 27.50 1.61
N VAL A 167 -1.30 26.91 1.82
CA VAL A 167 -0.01 27.60 1.72
C VAL A 167 0.27 27.92 0.25
N GLU A 168 0.38 29.20 -0.10
CA GLU A 168 0.54 29.63 -1.50
C GLU A 168 1.90 29.25 -2.09
N THR A 169 1.92 28.71 -3.30
CA THR A 169 3.16 28.36 -4.01
C THR A 169 3.81 29.55 -4.73
N GLN A 170 3.03 30.62 -4.95
CA GLN A 170 3.36 31.78 -5.77
C GLN A 170 3.51 31.47 -7.27
N PHE A 171 2.97 30.32 -7.69
CA PHE A 171 2.66 30.07 -9.09
C PHE A 171 1.17 30.32 -9.28
N TYR A 172 0.81 31.50 -9.77
CA TYR A 172 -0.57 31.98 -9.85
C TYR A 172 -1.54 30.95 -10.43
N ASP A 173 -1.21 30.37 -11.59
CA ASP A 173 -2.05 29.38 -12.24
C ASP A 173 -2.20 28.09 -11.42
N LEU A 174 -1.14 27.68 -10.71
CA LEU A 174 -1.18 26.50 -9.85
C LEU A 174 -2.03 26.75 -8.61
N ASP A 175 -1.83 27.88 -7.95
CA ASP A 175 -2.58 28.26 -6.75
C ASP A 175 -4.08 28.45 -7.08
N ALA A 176 -4.40 29.00 -8.26
CA ALA A 176 -5.78 29.07 -8.75
C ALA A 176 -6.43 27.70 -8.95
N MET A 177 -5.64 26.69 -9.36
CA MET A 177 -6.13 25.32 -9.56
C MET A 177 -6.25 24.52 -8.26
N THR A 178 -5.41 24.80 -7.25
CA THR A 178 -5.32 24.00 -6.02
C THR A 178 -5.87 24.69 -4.77
N GLY A 179 -6.08 26.01 -4.82
CA GLY A 179 -6.33 26.82 -3.63
C GLY A 179 -5.12 26.92 -2.71
N GLY A 180 -3.91 26.75 -3.25
CA GLY A 180 -2.66 26.58 -2.52
C GLY A 180 -2.44 25.15 -2.01
N LEU A 181 -1.29 24.93 -1.35
CA LEU A 181 -0.94 23.64 -0.76
C LEU A 181 -1.68 23.44 0.57
N GLN A 182 -2.60 22.49 0.59
CA GLN A 182 -3.40 22.21 1.78
C GLN A 182 -2.54 21.60 2.90
N ARG A 183 -2.80 22.01 4.14
CA ARG A 183 -2.13 21.44 5.31
C ARG A 183 -2.56 19.99 5.51
N ALA A 184 -1.69 19.21 6.16
CA ALA A 184 -1.91 17.78 6.38
C ALA A 184 -1.95 16.91 5.11
N ASP A 185 -1.71 17.48 3.92
CA ASP A 185 -1.68 16.75 2.66
C ASP A 185 -0.29 16.25 2.26
N LEU A 186 -0.31 15.09 1.59
CA LEU A 186 0.84 14.51 0.93
C LEU A 186 0.68 14.76 -0.56
N ILE A 187 1.64 15.48 -1.13
CA ILE A 187 1.64 15.96 -2.51
C ILE A 187 2.78 15.26 -3.22
N ILE A 188 2.47 14.57 -4.33
CA ILE A 188 3.47 13.84 -5.10
C ILE A 188 3.82 14.64 -6.34
N LEU A 189 5.09 15.07 -6.45
CA LEU A 189 5.60 15.75 -7.63
C LEU A 189 6.42 14.77 -8.46
N ALA A 190 5.87 14.33 -9.60
CA ALA A 190 6.46 13.25 -10.38
C ALA A 190 6.89 13.64 -11.79
N GLY A 191 7.99 13.06 -12.24
CA GLY A 191 8.60 13.36 -13.53
C GLY A 191 9.81 12.48 -13.83
N ARG A 192 10.22 12.40 -15.10
CA ARG A 192 11.45 11.70 -15.50
C ARG A 192 12.70 12.45 -15.02
N PRO A 193 13.88 11.81 -15.01
CA PRO A 193 15.15 12.50 -14.83
C PRO A 193 15.25 13.72 -15.75
N SER A 194 15.87 14.79 -15.25
CA SER A 194 16.08 16.04 -16.00
C SER A 194 14.81 16.82 -16.38
N MET A 195 13.62 16.47 -15.89
CA MET A 195 12.38 17.24 -16.11
C MET A 195 12.16 18.40 -15.12
N GLY A 196 13.15 18.74 -14.29
CA GLY A 196 13.08 19.92 -13.40
C GLY A 196 12.32 19.72 -12.08
N LYS A 197 12.03 18.49 -11.65
CA LYS A 197 11.32 18.20 -10.38
C LYS A 197 11.93 18.94 -9.18
N THR A 198 13.23 18.77 -8.94
CA THR A 198 13.94 19.40 -7.83
C THR A 198 13.93 20.92 -7.95
N ALA A 199 14.14 21.46 -9.16
CA ALA A 199 14.11 22.90 -9.39
C ALA A 199 12.74 23.50 -9.07
N PHE A 200 11.66 22.83 -9.49
CA PHE A 200 10.31 23.25 -9.18
C PHE A 200 9.99 23.15 -7.68
N GLY A 201 10.35 22.05 -7.02
CA GLY A 201 10.19 21.89 -5.57
C GLY A 201 10.96 22.94 -4.75
N LEU A 202 12.21 23.22 -5.13
CA LEU A 202 13.01 24.30 -4.52
C LEU A 202 12.41 25.68 -4.73
N GLY A 203 11.87 25.96 -5.92
CA GLY A 203 11.19 27.22 -6.21
C GLY A 203 9.98 27.46 -5.30
N ILE A 204 9.14 26.43 -5.11
CA ILE A 204 8.03 26.47 -4.15
C ILE A 204 8.56 26.71 -2.73
N ALA A 205 9.58 25.96 -2.29
CA ALA A 205 10.16 26.12 -0.96
C ALA A 205 10.68 27.54 -0.70
N ALA A 206 11.42 28.10 -1.66
CA ALA A 206 11.95 29.45 -1.57
C ALA A 206 10.83 30.51 -1.53
N ASN A 207 9.80 30.37 -2.36
CA ASN A 207 8.66 31.29 -2.37
C ASN A 207 7.88 31.29 -1.06
N ILE A 208 7.65 30.13 -0.46
CA ILE A 208 6.98 29.99 0.84
C ILE A 208 7.81 30.65 1.93
N ALA A 209 9.11 30.34 1.98
CA ALA A 209 10.01 30.91 2.98
C ALA A 209 10.17 32.44 2.84
N LYS A 210 10.24 32.96 1.60
CA LYS A 210 10.46 34.38 1.30
C LYS A 210 9.21 35.24 1.51
N ASN A 211 8.06 34.80 0.99
CA ASN A 211 6.86 35.65 0.94
C ASN A 211 5.94 35.46 2.16
N GLN A 212 5.91 34.25 2.74
CA GLN A 212 5.06 33.95 3.89
C GLN A 212 5.86 33.87 5.21
N ASN A 213 7.19 33.92 5.14
CA ASN A 213 8.09 33.78 6.30
C ASN A 213 7.79 32.53 7.14
N LEU A 214 7.42 31.44 6.47
CA LEU A 214 7.13 30.16 7.11
C LEU A 214 8.33 29.22 7.00
N PRO A 215 8.71 28.51 8.08
CA PRO A 215 9.83 27.58 8.04
C PRO A 215 9.59 26.41 7.08
N VAL A 216 10.59 26.08 6.26
CA VAL A 216 10.54 24.97 5.30
C VAL A 216 11.69 23.98 5.59
N ALA A 217 11.35 22.70 5.69
CA ALA A 217 12.33 21.62 5.82
C ALA A 217 12.52 20.91 4.48
N ILE A 218 13.77 20.68 4.08
CA ILE A 218 14.15 20.00 2.83
C ILE A 218 15.02 18.80 3.18
N PHE A 219 14.53 17.61 2.85
CA PHE A 219 15.29 16.37 2.93
C PHE A 219 15.75 15.98 1.52
N SER A 220 17.07 15.95 1.32
CA SER A 220 17.69 15.70 0.02
C SER A 220 18.46 14.39 0.05
N LEU A 221 17.94 13.37 -0.62
CA LEU A 221 18.58 12.05 -0.65
C LEU A 221 19.45 11.86 -1.90
N GLU A 222 19.27 12.68 -2.94
CA GLU A 222 20.04 12.62 -4.18
C GLU A 222 21.21 13.60 -4.23
N MET A 223 21.01 14.80 -3.69
CA MET A 223 21.90 15.95 -3.86
C MET A 223 22.44 16.41 -2.51
N SER A 224 23.69 16.88 -2.49
CA SER A 224 24.22 17.50 -1.27
C SER A 224 23.55 18.85 -1.00
N LYS A 225 23.56 19.28 0.26
CA LYS A 225 23.04 20.60 0.66
C LYS A 225 23.72 21.75 -0.08
N GLU A 226 25.00 21.64 -0.41
CA GLU A 226 25.74 22.65 -1.18
C GLU A 226 25.23 22.74 -2.62
N GLN A 227 24.89 21.60 -3.23
CA GLN A 227 24.34 21.59 -4.59
C GLN A 227 22.94 22.22 -4.64
N LEU A 228 22.11 21.99 -3.62
CA LEU A 228 20.80 22.64 -3.50
C LEU A 228 20.95 24.14 -3.23
N ALA A 229 21.84 24.53 -2.32
CA ALA A 229 22.13 25.92 -2.02
C ALA A 229 22.60 26.69 -3.27
N LEU A 230 23.50 26.09 -4.06
CA LEU A 230 23.96 26.69 -5.32
C LEU A 230 22.81 26.92 -6.32
N ARG A 231 21.81 26.03 -6.37
CA ARG A 231 20.63 26.21 -7.21
C ARG A 231 19.72 27.33 -6.71
N LEU A 232 19.53 27.45 -5.40
CA LEU A 232 18.78 28.57 -4.81
C LEU A 232 19.48 29.90 -5.10
N VAL A 233 20.80 29.96 -4.91
CA VAL A 233 21.62 31.14 -5.24
C VAL A 233 21.54 31.48 -6.72
N ALA A 234 21.64 30.49 -7.62
CA ALA A 234 21.49 30.70 -9.06
C ALA A 234 20.11 31.28 -9.41
N SER A 235 19.05 30.75 -8.78
CA SER A 235 17.68 31.21 -8.99
C SER A 235 17.44 32.63 -8.49
N GLU A 236 18.03 33.01 -7.34
CA GLU A 236 17.86 34.33 -6.74
C GLU A 236 18.76 35.39 -7.40
N SER A 237 19.99 35.04 -7.79
CA SER A 237 20.94 35.95 -8.46
C SER A 237 20.71 36.07 -9.97
N LEU A 238 19.89 35.20 -10.56
CA LEU A 238 19.67 35.08 -12.01
C LEU A 238 20.95 34.79 -12.81
N ILE A 239 21.93 34.12 -12.18
CA ILE A 239 23.18 33.70 -12.82
C ILE A 239 23.07 32.22 -13.22
N ASP A 240 23.61 31.87 -14.38
CA ASP A 240 23.65 30.48 -14.85
C ASP A 240 24.32 29.54 -13.84
N SER A 241 23.64 28.44 -13.51
CA SER A 241 24.08 27.48 -12.49
C SER A 241 25.38 26.74 -12.86
N ASN A 242 25.64 26.49 -14.15
CA ASN A 242 26.89 25.88 -14.58
C ASN A 242 28.06 26.86 -14.43
N ARG A 243 27.84 28.14 -14.76
CA ARG A 243 28.85 29.20 -14.56
C ARG A 243 29.19 29.40 -13.09
N LEU A 244 28.20 29.39 -12.20
CA LEU A 244 28.45 29.44 -10.76
C LEU A 244 29.22 28.21 -10.28
N ARG A 245 28.87 27.01 -10.77
CA ARG A 245 29.56 25.77 -10.42
C ARG A 245 31.02 25.75 -10.86
N THR A 246 31.33 26.27 -12.04
CA THR A 246 32.69 26.33 -12.57
C THR A 246 33.47 27.56 -12.08
N GLY A 247 32.84 28.46 -11.32
CA GLY A 247 33.45 29.72 -10.88
C GLY A 247 33.67 30.75 -11.99
N HIS A 248 32.97 30.61 -13.13
CA HIS A 248 33.11 31.48 -14.30
C HIS A 248 32.04 32.59 -14.31
N PHE A 249 32.11 33.51 -13.35
CA PHE A 249 31.28 34.70 -13.30
C PHE A 249 32.14 35.98 -13.29
N SER A 250 31.58 37.05 -13.86
CA SER A 250 32.24 38.34 -13.99
C SER A 250 32.23 39.11 -12.67
N GLN A 251 33.10 40.11 -12.56
CA GLN A 251 33.15 40.97 -11.37
C GLN A 251 31.85 41.76 -11.17
N ALA A 252 31.13 42.10 -12.25
CA ALA A 252 29.83 42.74 -12.18
C ALA A 252 28.73 41.84 -11.61
N GLU A 253 28.87 40.51 -11.76
CA GLU A 253 27.95 39.52 -11.20
C GLU A 253 28.21 39.22 -9.71
N PHE A 254 29.29 39.77 -9.13
CA PHE A 254 29.62 39.58 -7.72
C PHE A 254 28.64 40.28 -6.76
N GLU A 255 28.18 41.47 -7.15
CA GLU A 255 27.20 42.25 -6.37
C GLU A 255 25.83 41.54 -6.29
N PRO A 256 25.18 41.11 -7.40
CA PRO A 256 23.92 40.38 -7.33
C PRO A 256 24.07 39.01 -6.64
N LEU A 257 25.23 38.35 -6.76
CA LEU A 257 25.52 37.13 -6.03
C LEU A 257 25.52 37.37 -4.51
N THR A 258 26.21 38.42 -4.06
CA THR A 258 26.28 38.78 -2.64
C THR A 258 24.91 39.17 -2.08
N ALA A 259 24.12 39.93 -2.85
CA ALA A 259 22.76 40.30 -2.48
C ALA A 259 21.82 39.08 -2.36
N ALA A 260 21.94 38.12 -3.31
CA ALA A 260 21.20 36.87 -3.26
C ALA A 260 21.56 36.03 -2.03
N MET A 261 22.86 35.92 -1.70
CA MET A 261 23.30 35.22 -0.49
C MET A 261 22.78 35.88 0.79
N GLY A 262 22.78 37.22 0.86
CA GLY A 262 22.21 37.97 1.99
C GLY A 262 20.71 37.71 2.17
N THR A 263 19.97 37.69 1.06
CA THR A 263 18.53 37.40 1.06
C THR A 263 18.26 35.96 1.51
N LEU A 264 18.96 34.97 0.95
CA LEU A 264 18.75 33.56 1.28
C LEU A 264 19.15 33.22 2.73
N SER A 265 20.17 33.89 3.27
CA SER A 265 20.65 33.69 4.64
C SER A 265 19.62 34.05 5.71
N SER A 266 18.71 34.98 5.42
CA SER A 266 17.64 35.38 6.36
C SER A 266 16.39 34.50 6.26
N LEU A 267 16.28 33.64 5.25
CA LEU A 267 15.10 32.80 5.05
C LEU A 267 15.10 31.57 5.97
N PRO A 268 13.94 31.17 6.51
CA PRO A 268 13.82 30.01 7.38
C PRO A 268 13.80 28.68 6.59
N ILE A 269 14.85 28.40 5.82
CA ILE A 269 15.01 27.16 5.05
C ILE A 269 16.03 26.25 5.73
N TYR A 270 15.63 25.00 6.00
CA TYR A 270 16.43 24.00 6.70
C TYR A 270 16.66 22.81 5.79
N ILE A 271 17.91 22.40 5.58
CA ILE A 271 18.29 21.32 4.67
C ILE A 271 18.99 20.21 5.45
N ASP A 272 18.56 18.97 5.23
CA ASP A 272 19.24 17.76 5.65
C ASP A 272 19.55 16.91 4.41
N ASP A 273 20.83 16.56 4.24
CA ASP A 273 21.35 15.73 3.15
C ASP A 273 21.89 14.35 3.63
N THR A 274 21.40 13.90 4.79
CA THR A 274 21.73 12.59 5.36
C THR A 274 21.25 11.48 4.42
N ALA A 275 22.19 10.66 3.94
CA ALA A 275 21.89 9.49 3.14
C ALA A 275 21.04 8.48 3.93
N SER A 276 20.06 7.86 3.26
CA SER A 276 19.21 6.79 3.82
C SER A 276 18.44 7.14 5.11
N ILE A 277 18.04 8.41 5.29
CA ILE A 277 17.24 8.83 6.45
C ILE A 277 15.86 8.13 6.52
N SER A 278 15.48 7.64 7.69
CA SER A 278 14.17 6.99 7.90
C SER A 278 13.04 8.03 8.07
N VAL A 279 11.80 7.65 7.76
CA VAL A 279 10.64 8.55 7.96
C VAL A 279 10.48 8.93 9.45
N THR A 280 10.89 8.06 10.37
CA THR A 280 10.86 8.33 11.81
C THR A 280 11.89 9.38 12.20
N GLN A 281 13.10 9.31 11.64
CA GLN A 281 14.14 10.32 11.83
C GLN A 281 13.72 11.68 11.25
N MET A 282 13.18 11.70 10.02
CA MET A 282 12.61 12.92 9.42
C MET A 282 11.53 13.53 10.34
N ARG A 283 10.63 12.70 10.88
CA ARG A 283 9.59 13.13 11.83
C ARG A 283 10.18 13.80 13.07
N SER A 284 11.20 13.20 13.66
CA SER A 284 11.87 13.73 14.85
C SER A 284 12.47 15.12 14.58
N GLN A 285 13.17 15.29 13.45
CA GLN A 285 13.77 16.56 13.06
C GLN A 285 12.72 17.65 12.79
N VAL A 286 11.67 17.33 12.04
CA VAL A 286 10.60 18.30 11.74
C VAL A 286 9.88 18.74 13.01
N ARG A 287 9.60 17.81 13.94
CA ARG A 287 9.02 18.15 15.25
C ARG A 287 9.92 19.08 16.06
N ARG A 288 11.22 18.79 16.09
CA ARG A 288 12.20 19.64 16.77
C ARG A 288 12.20 21.04 16.17
N LEU A 289 12.25 21.15 14.84
CA LEU A 289 12.19 22.42 14.13
C LEU A 289 10.92 23.20 14.47
N GLN A 290 9.75 22.54 14.43
CA GLN A 290 8.46 23.16 14.77
C GLN A 290 8.43 23.67 16.22
N SER A 291 9.02 22.92 17.16
CA SER A 291 9.15 23.33 18.56
C SER A 291 10.09 24.52 18.76
N GLU A 292 11.21 24.57 18.03
CA GLU A 292 12.20 25.66 18.11
C GLU A 292 11.64 26.97 17.52
N GLN A 293 10.93 26.90 16.39
CA GLN A 293 10.35 28.05 15.70
C GLN A 293 9.07 28.60 16.35
N LYS A 294 8.47 27.87 17.30
CA LYS A 294 7.23 28.26 18.01
C LYS A 294 6.11 28.72 17.07
N GLY A 295 5.98 28.07 15.92
CA GLY A 295 5.07 28.47 14.86
C GLY A 295 4.71 27.34 13.92
N PRO A 296 3.75 27.57 13.00
CA PRO A 296 3.39 26.57 12.01
C PRO A 296 4.51 26.37 10.99
N LEU A 297 4.76 25.12 10.62
CA LEU A 297 5.64 24.80 9.51
C LEU A 297 4.95 25.16 8.18
N GLY A 298 5.71 25.70 7.23
CA GLY A 298 5.23 26.03 5.89
C GLY A 298 5.12 24.80 5.00
N MET A 299 6.18 24.00 4.93
CA MET A 299 6.22 22.80 4.08
C MET A 299 7.37 21.87 4.48
N VAL A 300 7.23 20.58 4.15
CA VAL A 300 8.34 19.63 4.08
C VAL A 300 8.53 19.19 2.62
N LEU A 301 9.71 19.38 2.06
CA LEU A 301 10.11 18.88 0.74
C LEU A 301 11.01 17.66 0.92
N ILE A 302 10.72 16.58 0.21
CA ILE A 302 11.51 15.35 0.23
C ILE A 302 11.90 15.04 -1.21
N ASP A 303 13.17 15.23 -1.56
CA ASP A 303 13.73 14.84 -2.86
C ASP A 303 14.25 13.39 -2.76
N TYR A 304 13.40 12.42 -3.11
CA TYR A 304 13.68 11.00 -2.94
C TYR A 304 13.78 10.26 -4.28
N LEU A 305 14.99 9.77 -4.60
CA LEU A 305 15.17 8.72 -5.61
C LEU A 305 15.03 7.35 -4.95
N GLN A 306 13.81 6.92 -4.69
CA GLN A 306 13.49 5.49 -4.76
C GLN A 306 14.40 4.52 -3.94
N LEU A 307 15.07 4.97 -2.87
CA LEU A 307 15.96 4.21 -2.01
C LEU A 307 15.46 4.35 -0.56
N MET A 308 14.60 3.42 -0.17
CA MET A 308 14.80 2.76 1.11
C MET A 308 15.44 1.41 0.75
N GLU A 309 16.57 1.11 1.38
CA GLU A 309 17.30 -0.13 1.16
C GLU A 309 16.44 -1.31 1.65
N GLY A 310 16.22 -2.26 0.75
CA GLY A 310 15.46 -3.48 1.01
C GLY A 310 15.59 -4.43 -0.15
N GLY A 311 16.47 -5.42 -0.03
CA GLY A 311 16.52 -6.55 -0.95
C GLY A 311 15.20 -7.33 -0.93
N SER A 312 14.83 -7.88 -2.10
CA SER A 312 13.66 -8.75 -2.40
C SER A 312 12.34 -8.08 -2.83
N ASP A 313 11.43 -8.93 -3.35
CA ASP A 313 10.27 -8.71 -4.22
C ASP A 313 9.18 -7.68 -3.81
N ASN A 314 9.35 -6.92 -2.72
CA ASN A 314 8.28 -6.12 -2.08
C ASN A 314 8.31 -4.59 -2.30
N ARG A 315 9.03 -4.08 -3.29
CA ARG A 315 9.16 -2.61 -3.56
C ARG A 315 7.84 -1.85 -3.67
N VAL A 316 6.77 -2.48 -4.21
CA VAL A 316 5.44 -1.86 -4.29
C VAL A 316 4.78 -1.74 -2.91
N GLN A 317 4.93 -2.77 -2.06
CA GLN A 317 4.42 -2.75 -0.69
C GLN A 317 5.22 -1.77 0.18
N GLU A 318 6.53 -1.72 -0.01
CA GLU A 318 7.43 -0.79 0.65
C GLU A 318 7.10 0.66 0.29
N LEU A 319 6.95 0.98 -1.00
CA LEU A 319 6.51 2.30 -1.45
C LEU A 319 5.14 2.66 -0.83
N SER A 320 4.21 1.70 -0.79
CA SER A 320 2.89 1.89 -0.16
C SER A 320 2.98 2.11 1.36
N LYS A 321 3.98 1.51 2.04
CA LYS A 321 4.27 1.75 3.46
C LYS A 321 4.83 3.16 3.65
N ILE A 322 5.81 3.55 2.84
CA ILE A 322 6.43 4.89 2.88
C ILE A 322 5.38 5.98 2.62
N THR A 323 4.56 5.87 1.58
CA THR A 323 3.51 6.84 1.28
C THR A 323 2.52 7.00 2.44
N ARG A 324 2.12 5.90 3.10
CA ARG A 324 1.27 5.96 4.31
C ARG A 324 1.97 6.65 5.47
N SER A 325 3.24 6.34 5.71
CA SER A 325 4.05 6.96 6.76
C SER A 325 4.22 8.47 6.52
N LEU A 326 4.44 8.89 5.27
CA LEU A 326 4.54 10.31 4.89
C LEU A 326 3.21 11.05 5.02
N LYS A 327 2.08 10.43 4.66
CA LYS A 327 0.75 11.02 4.92
C LYS A 327 0.47 11.12 6.41
N GLY A 328 0.92 10.15 7.20
CA GLY A 328 0.90 10.21 8.67
C GLY A 328 1.71 11.40 9.19
N LEU A 329 2.95 11.56 8.70
CA LEU A 329 3.80 12.70 9.02
C LEU A 329 3.10 14.03 8.71
N ALA A 330 2.55 14.20 7.50
CA ALA A 330 1.85 15.42 7.09
C ALA A 330 0.71 15.80 8.05
N ARG A 331 -0.14 14.82 8.40
CA ARG A 331 -1.26 15.02 9.35
C ARG A 331 -0.78 15.43 10.73
N GLU A 332 0.29 14.82 11.19
CA GLU A 332 0.83 15.03 12.52
C GLU A 332 1.47 16.41 12.70
N ILE A 333 2.23 16.87 11.70
CA ILE A 333 2.89 18.19 11.73
C ILE A 333 1.95 19.32 11.28
N ASN A 334 0.78 18.97 10.73
CA ASN A 334 -0.21 19.89 10.16
C ASN A 334 0.38 20.85 9.11
N ALA A 335 1.17 20.31 8.17
CA ALA A 335 1.82 21.04 7.08
C ALA A 335 1.84 20.19 5.80
N PRO A 336 1.89 20.82 4.61
CA PRO A 336 2.02 20.10 3.35
C PRO A 336 3.37 19.39 3.26
N VAL A 337 3.34 18.12 2.85
CA VAL A 337 4.54 17.32 2.56
C VAL A 337 4.59 17.08 1.05
N ILE A 338 5.59 17.66 0.38
CA ILE A 338 5.86 17.42 -1.04
C ILE A 338 6.93 16.35 -1.16
N ALA A 339 6.62 15.27 -1.86
CA ALA A 339 7.53 14.17 -2.11
C ALA A 339 7.82 14.07 -3.61
N LEU A 340 9.10 14.16 -4.00
CA LEU A 340 9.53 14.08 -5.40
C LEU A 340 9.65 12.64 -5.87
N SER A 341 8.93 12.26 -6.92
CA SER A 341 8.90 10.90 -7.42
C SER A 341 9.46 10.78 -8.83
N GLN A 342 10.26 9.74 -9.08
CA GLN A 342 10.68 9.40 -10.43
C GLN A 342 9.67 8.51 -11.13
N LEU A 343 9.30 8.87 -12.37
CA LEU A 343 8.44 8.05 -13.22
C LEU A 343 9.21 6.89 -13.88
N SER A 344 8.50 5.79 -14.15
CA SER A 344 9.01 4.69 -14.96
C SER A 344 9.44 5.14 -16.36
N ARG A 345 10.47 4.47 -16.91
CA ARG A 345 10.91 4.67 -18.32
C ARG A 345 9.83 4.33 -19.35
N ALA A 346 8.79 3.58 -18.96
CA ALA A 346 7.69 3.20 -19.83
C ALA A 346 6.92 4.38 -20.44
N VAL A 347 6.98 5.58 -19.85
CA VAL A 347 6.38 6.78 -20.44
C VAL A 347 7.07 7.19 -21.75
N GLU A 348 8.35 6.88 -21.92
CA GLU A 348 9.16 7.29 -23.07
C GLU A 348 8.86 6.46 -24.33
N SER A 349 8.36 5.23 -24.16
CA SER A 349 8.03 4.32 -25.25
C SER A 349 6.62 4.52 -25.82
N ARG A 350 5.79 5.35 -25.16
CA ARG A 350 4.44 5.69 -25.65
C ARG A 350 4.52 6.78 -26.72
N THR A 351 3.61 6.72 -27.69
CA THR A 351 3.42 7.79 -28.68
C THR A 351 3.04 9.11 -28.00
N ASN A 352 2.10 9.04 -27.05
CA ASN A 352 1.81 10.15 -26.13
C ASN A 352 2.65 10.00 -24.86
N LYS A 353 3.62 10.90 -24.68
CA LYS A 353 4.56 10.93 -23.55
C LYS A 353 4.03 11.68 -22.32
N ARG A 354 2.75 12.08 -22.30
CA ARG A 354 2.13 12.66 -21.10
C ARG A 354 2.10 11.61 -19.98
N PRO A 355 2.63 11.93 -18.79
CA PRO A 355 2.57 11.04 -17.63
C PRO A 355 1.15 10.63 -17.27
N MET A 356 1.00 9.41 -16.77
CA MET A 356 -0.25 8.84 -16.28
C MET A 356 -0.03 8.23 -14.89
N MET A 357 -1.11 8.04 -14.12
CA MET A 357 -1.03 7.42 -12.78
C MET A 357 -0.40 6.02 -12.79
N SER A 358 -0.49 5.30 -13.92
CA SER A 358 0.19 4.01 -14.09
C SER A 358 1.71 4.12 -14.12
N ASP A 359 2.28 5.27 -14.50
CA ASP A 359 3.73 5.45 -14.62
C ASP A 359 4.42 5.62 -13.26
N LEU A 360 3.64 5.96 -12.23
CA LEU A 360 4.03 5.94 -10.82
C LEU A 360 4.06 4.52 -10.23
N ARG A 361 3.46 3.54 -10.93
CA ARG A 361 3.35 2.15 -10.47
C ARG A 361 4.25 1.27 -11.34
N GLU A 362 5.34 0.76 -10.78
CA GLU A 362 6.27 -0.15 -11.47
C GLU A 362 5.75 -1.60 -11.60
N SER A 363 4.43 -1.83 -11.62
CA SER A 363 3.86 -3.19 -11.68
C SER A 363 3.77 -3.69 -13.12
N GLY A 364 4.30 -4.90 -13.37
CA GLY A 364 4.09 -5.61 -14.63
C GLY A 364 2.65 -6.10 -14.77
N CYS A 365 2.18 -6.27 -16.01
CA CYS A 365 0.79 -6.63 -16.31
C CYS A 365 0.73 -7.89 -17.20
N ILE A 366 -0.31 -8.69 -17.00
CA ILE A 366 -0.69 -9.80 -17.88
C ILE A 366 -1.84 -9.32 -18.78
N SER A 367 -1.94 -9.92 -19.95
CA SER A 367 -3.08 -9.68 -20.85
C SER A 367 -4.42 -10.11 -20.22
N GLY A 368 -5.49 -9.35 -20.50
CA GLY A 368 -6.82 -9.62 -19.94
C GLY A 368 -7.44 -10.96 -20.35
N ASP A 369 -7.05 -11.52 -21.50
CA ASP A 369 -7.44 -12.85 -21.98
C ASP A 369 -6.77 -14.01 -21.20
N SER A 370 -5.80 -13.71 -20.33
CA SER A 370 -5.16 -14.75 -19.52
C SER A 370 -6.11 -15.32 -18.48
N LEU A 371 -6.05 -16.64 -18.29
CA LEU A 371 -6.91 -17.38 -17.38
C LEU A 371 -6.28 -17.47 -15.99
N ILE A 372 -7.08 -17.25 -14.96
CA ILE A 372 -6.73 -17.51 -13.56
C ILE A 372 -7.68 -18.53 -12.96
N SER A 373 -7.23 -19.28 -11.96
CA SER A 373 -8.02 -20.30 -11.29
C SER A 373 -8.53 -19.77 -9.95
N LEU A 374 -9.85 -19.69 -9.78
CA LEU A 374 -10.46 -19.32 -8.51
C LEU A 374 -10.24 -20.44 -7.49
N ALA A 375 -9.79 -20.11 -6.28
CA ALA A 375 -9.56 -21.08 -5.22
C ALA A 375 -10.87 -21.65 -4.66
N SER A 376 -11.91 -20.82 -4.58
CA SER A 376 -13.22 -21.19 -4.02
C SER A 376 -14.00 -22.19 -4.88
N THR A 377 -13.85 -22.13 -6.21
CA THR A 377 -14.66 -22.92 -7.15
C THR A 377 -13.84 -23.85 -8.05
N GLY A 378 -12.52 -23.68 -8.12
CA GLY A 378 -11.67 -24.38 -9.09
C GLY A 378 -11.98 -24.02 -10.55
N LYS A 379 -12.81 -23.00 -10.80
CA LYS A 379 -13.14 -22.52 -12.13
C LYS A 379 -12.00 -21.66 -12.67
N ARG A 380 -11.66 -21.84 -13.95
CA ARG A 380 -10.78 -20.93 -14.68
C ARG A 380 -11.58 -19.83 -15.34
N VAL A 381 -11.22 -18.59 -15.07
CA VAL A 381 -11.90 -17.39 -15.59
C VAL A 381 -10.86 -16.45 -16.18
N SER A 382 -11.22 -15.69 -17.21
CA SER A 382 -10.29 -14.73 -17.77
C SER A 382 -10.19 -13.47 -16.90
N ILE A 383 -9.01 -12.86 -16.82
CA ILE A 383 -8.78 -11.66 -15.99
C ILE A 383 -9.73 -10.53 -16.38
N LYS A 384 -10.07 -10.38 -17.67
CA LYS A 384 -11.02 -9.38 -18.15
C LYS A 384 -12.44 -9.57 -17.59
N ASP A 385 -12.84 -10.80 -17.30
CA ASP A 385 -14.19 -11.10 -16.80
C ASP A 385 -14.32 -10.77 -15.30
N LEU A 386 -13.20 -10.47 -14.65
CA LEU A 386 -13.11 -10.16 -13.22
C LEU A 386 -12.89 -8.67 -12.93
N LEU A 387 -13.00 -7.79 -13.94
CA LEU A 387 -12.69 -6.36 -13.82
C LEU A 387 -13.53 -5.63 -12.75
N ASP A 388 -14.76 -6.10 -12.50
CA ASP A 388 -15.69 -5.50 -11.52
C ASP A 388 -15.81 -6.33 -10.23
N GLU A 389 -15.16 -7.49 -10.18
CA GLU A 389 -15.18 -8.38 -9.02
C GLU A 389 -14.20 -7.88 -7.95
N LYS A 390 -14.63 -8.00 -6.68
CA LYS A 390 -13.82 -7.63 -5.52
C LYS A 390 -13.78 -8.78 -4.54
N ASP A 391 -12.72 -8.84 -3.75
CA ASP A 391 -12.60 -9.74 -2.60
C ASP A 391 -12.79 -11.23 -2.91
N PHE A 392 -12.34 -11.69 -4.08
CA PHE A 392 -12.36 -13.10 -4.47
C PHE A 392 -11.01 -13.78 -4.23
N GLU A 393 -11.01 -15.12 -4.21
CA GLU A 393 -9.82 -15.91 -3.92
C GLU A 393 -9.30 -16.66 -5.15
N ILE A 394 -7.98 -16.66 -5.33
CA ILE A 394 -7.29 -17.37 -6.40
C ILE A 394 -6.23 -18.32 -5.85
N TRP A 395 -5.86 -19.32 -6.63
CA TRP A 395 -4.66 -20.10 -6.35
C TRP A 395 -3.41 -19.26 -6.65
N ALA A 396 -2.58 -19.01 -5.63
CA ALA A 396 -1.29 -18.34 -5.75
C ALA A 396 -0.19 -19.15 -5.08
N ILE A 397 1.06 -18.94 -5.49
CA ILE A 397 2.22 -19.56 -4.84
C ILE A 397 2.51 -18.82 -3.52
N ASN A 398 2.60 -19.55 -2.42
CA ASN A 398 3.21 -19.05 -1.20
C ASN A 398 4.72 -19.29 -1.28
N GLU A 399 5.50 -18.22 -1.27
CA GLU A 399 6.96 -18.26 -1.46
C GLU A 399 7.72 -18.89 -0.28
N GLN A 400 7.14 -18.87 0.92
CA GLN A 400 7.75 -19.48 2.10
C GLN A 400 7.57 -21.00 2.09
N THR A 401 6.36 -21.47 1.73
CA THR A 401 6.03 -22.90 1.72
C THR A 401 6.32 -23.55 0.37
N MET A 402 6.48 -22.75 -0.69
CA MET A 402 6.55 -23.17 -2.09
C MET A 402 5.34 -24.04 -2.51
N LYS A 403 4.18 -23.82 -1.88
CA LYS A 403 2.91 -24.50 -2.18
C LYS A 403 1.89 -23.53 -2.74
N LEU A 404 0.98 -24.06 -3.56
CA LEU A 404 -0.19 -23.30 -3.97
C LEU A 404 -1.17 -23.19 -2.80
N GLU A 405 -1.55 -21.97 -2.47
CA GLU A 405 -2.47 -21.63 -1.37
C GLU A 405 -3.51 -20.64 -1.88
N SER A 406 -4.64 -20.55 -1.17
CA SER A 406 -5.68 -19.57 -1.48
C SER A 406 -5.19 -18.16 -1.12
N ALA A 407 -5.22 -17.24 -2.08
CA ALA A 407 -4.84 -15.85 -1.89
C ALA A 407 -5.99 -14.92 -2.27
N LYS A 408 -6.28 -13.97 -1.38
CA LYS A 408 -7.34 -12.97 -1.58
C LYS A 408 -6.90 -11.88 -2.54
N VAL A 409 -7.68 -11.66 -3.59
CA VAL A 409 -7.53 -10.56 -4.55
C VAL A 409 -8.44 -9.42 -4.14
N SER A 410 -7.85 -8.26 -3.81
CA SER A 410 -8.61 -7.08 -3.41
C SER A 410 -9.32 -6.40 -4.58
N ARG A 411 -8.66 -6.32 -5.74
CA ARG A 411 -9.20 -5.64 -6.93
C ARG A 411 -8.47 -6.04 -8.22
N VAL A 412 -9.23 -6.17 -9.30
CA VAL A 412 -8.73 -6.21 -10.69
C VAL A 412 -9.02 -4.85 -11.36
N PHE A 413 -8.13 -4.38 -12.22
CA PHE A 413 -8.32 -3.11 -12.93
C PHE A 413 -7.60 -3.13 -14.28
N CYS A 414 -8.18 -2.43 -15.26
CA CYS A 414 -7.60 -2.30 -16.60
C CYS A 414 -6.48 -1.24 -16.60
N THR A 415 -5.33 -1.57 -17.21
CA THR A 415 -4.20 -0.62 -17.38
C THR A 415 -4.07 -0.07 -18.80
N GLY A 416 -5.12 -0.25 -19.62
CA GLY A 416 -5.16 0.18 -21.02
C GLY A 416 -4.44 -0.76 -21.98
N LYS A 417 -4.24 -0.31 -23.22
CA LYS A 417 -3.51 -1.07 -24.25
C LYS A 417 -2.01 -0.84 -24.07
N LYS A 418 -1.26 -1.93 -23.84
CA LYS A 418 0.20 -1.93 -23.67
C LYS A 418 0.86 -2.83 -24.69
N LEU A 419 2.13 -2.56 -25.00
CA LEU A 419 2.98 -3.52 -25.72
C LEU A 419 3.18 -4.76 -24.83
N VAL A 420 2.91 -5.93 -25.38
CA VAL A 420 3.07 -7.22 -24.71
C VAL A 420 3.95 -8.14 -25.53
N TYR A 421 4.66 -9.03 -24.84
CA TYR A 421 5.50 -10.07 -25.41
C TYR A 421 4.82 -11.42 -25.19
N ILE A 422 5.03 -12.35 -26.12
CA ILE A 422 4.53 -13.72 -26.02
C ILE A 422 5.66 -14.60 -25.49
N LEU A 423 5.53 -15.05 -24.24
CA LEU A 423 6.39 -16.11 -23.71
C LEU A 423 5.84 -17.44 -24.20
N LYS A 424 6.67 -18.24 -24.88
CA LYS A 424 6.33 -19.59 -25.33
C LYS A 424 7.28 -20.60 -24.70
N THR A 425 6.72 -21.56 -23.97
CA THR A 425 7.48 -22.65 -23.35
C THR A 425 7.74 -23.77 -24.35
N ARG A 426 8.77 -24.60 -24.10
CA ARG A 426 9.04 -25.83 -24.87
C ARG A 426 7.84 -26.80 -24.88
N LEU A 427 7.03 -26.79 -23.83
CA LEU A 427 5.82 -27.61 -23.69
C LEU A 427 4.63 -27.06 -24.49
N GLY A 428 4.82 -26.02 -25.29
CA GLY A 428 3.78 -25.42 -26.13
C GLY A 428 2.86 -24.42 -25.40
N ARG A 429 3.02 -24.23 -24.09
CA ARG A 429 2.24 -23.22 -23.33
C ARG A 429 2.69 -21.82 -23.68
N THR A 430 1.73 -20.90 -23.78
CA THR A 430 1.96 -19.48 -24.11
C THR A 430 1.28 -18.56 -23.11
N ILE A 431 1.93 -17.43 -22.79
CA ILE A 431 1.34 -16.35 -21.99
C ILE A 431 1.77 -15.00 -22.56
N LYS A 432 0.87 -14.01 -22.55
CA LYS A 432 1.14 -12.65 -23.01
C LYS A 432 1.28 -11.72 -21.81
N ALA A 433 2.42 -11.05 -21.70
CA ALA A 433 2.68 -10.14 -20.58
C ALA A 433 3.56 -8.95 -21.00
N THR A 434 3.56 -7.88 -20.22
CA THR A 434 4.48 -6.75 -20.41
C THR A 434 5.92 -7.17 -20.08
N ALA A 435 6.93 -6.50 -20.66
CA ALA A 435 8.35 -6.79 -20.42
C ALA A 435 8.73 -6.87 -18.93
N ASN A 436 8.16 -5.99 -18.10
CA ASN A 436 8.42 -5.94 -16.67
C ASN A 436 7.56 -6.91 -15.82
N HIS A 437 6.72 -7.75 -16.43
CA HIS A 437 6.00 -8.79 -15.70
C HIS A 437 6.94 -9.91 -15.30
N ARG A 438 6.84 -10.40 -14.06
CA ARG A 438 7.79 -11.34 -13.48
C ARG A 438 7.30 -12.79 -13.58
N PHE A 439 8.24 -13.69 -13.75
CA PHE A 439 8.06 -15.14 -13.74
C PHE A 439 9.02 -15.75 -12.73
N LEU A 440 8.53 -16.70 -11.93
CA LEU A 440 9.36 -17.41 -10.96
C LEU A 440 10.26 -18.39 -11.71
N THR A 441 11.57 -18.33 -11.48
CA THR A 441 12.57 -19.26 -12.00
C THR A 441 13.20 -20.05 -10.85
N ILE A 442 14.20 -20.88 -11.16
CA ILE A 442 14.99 -21.59 -10.14
C ILE A 442 15.79 -20.61 -9.28
N ASP A 443 16.19 -19.46 -9.85
CA ASP A 443 16.99 -18.43 -9.17
C ASP A 443 16.13 -17.33 -8.53
N GLY A 444 14.81 -17.54 -8.44
CA GLY A 444 13.84 -16.55 -7.96
C GLY A 444 13.09 -15.83 -9.07
N TRP A 445 12.44 -14.71 -8.74
CA TRP A 445 11.61 -13.97 -9.69
C TRP A 445 12.47 -13.16 -10.68
N LYS A 446 12.26 -13.37 -11.98
CA LYS A 446 12.89 -12.59 -13.05
C LYS A 446 11.84 -11.92 -13.92
N ARG A 447 12.13 -10.73 -14.46
CA ARG A 447 11.25 -10.08 -15.42
C ARG A 447 11.29 -10.79 -16.76
N LEU A 448 10.22 -10.67 -17.54
CA LEU A 448 10.12 -11.26 -18.87
C LEU A 448 11.25 -10.83 -19.80
N ASP A 449 11.69 -9.56 -19.71
CA ASP A 449 12.80 -9.02 -20.50
C ASP A 449 14.20 -9.43 -19.99
N GLU A 450 14.29 -10.03 -18.80
CA GLU A 450 15.52 -10.57 -18.22
C GLU A 450 15.67 -12.08 -18.48
N LEU A 451 14.61 -12.76 -18.91
CA LEU A 451 14.63 -14.19 -19.19
C LEU A 451 15.44 -14.51 -20.44
N SER A 452 16.32 -15.50 -20.30
CA SER A 452 17.12 -16.03 -21.41
C SER A 452 16.41 -17.17 -22.14
N LEU A 453 16.74 -17.37 -23.42
CA LEU A 453 16.25 -18.52 -24.16
C LEU A 453 16.69 -19.83 -23.48
N LYS A 454 15.74 -20.77 -23.32
CA LYS A 454 15.89 -22.07 -22.62
C LYS A 454 15.93 -22.00 -21.10
N GLU A 455 15.72 -20.83 -20.49
CA GLU A 455 15.60 -20.71 -19.05
C GLU A 455 14.33 -21.41 -18.51
N HIS A 456 14.43 -21.98 -17.31
CA HIS A 456 13.33 -22.72 -16.69
C HIS A 456 12.47 -21.77 -15.86
N ILE A 457 11.17 -21.77 -16.13
CA ILE A 457 10.17 -21.10 -15.31
C ILE A 457 9.41 -22.12 -14.47
N ALA A 458 9.02 -21.73 -13.26
CA ALA A 458 8.24 -22.54 -12.36
C ALA A 458 6.85 -22.80 -12.93
N LEU A 459 6.39 -24.05 -12.79
CA LEU A 459 5.06 -24.47 -13.14
C LEU A 459 4.49 -25.30 -11.98
N PRO A 460 3.19 -25.16 -11.69
CA PRO A 460 2.57 -25.97 -10.66
C PRO A 460 2.56 -27.45 -11.08
N ARG A 461 3.00 -28.33 -10.16
CA ARG A 461 3.06 -29.78 -10.41
C ARG A 461 1.68 -30.41 -10.52
N LYS A 462 0.73 -29.92 -9.73
CA LYS A 462 -0.68 -30.28 -9.74
C LYS A 462 -1.49 -28.98 -9.65
N LEU A 463 -2.57 -28.90 -10.41
CA LEU A 463 -3.56 -27.84 -10.30
C LEU A 463 -4.90 -28.55 -10.23
N GLU A 464 -5.68 -28.31 -9.19
CA GLU A 464 -7.04 -28.81 -9.11
C GLU A 464 -7.86 -28.06 -10.17
N SER A 465 -8.12 -28.73 -11.30
CA SER A 465 -8.99 -28.19 -12.34
C SER A 465 -10.35 -28.84 -12.23
N SER A 466 -11.40 -28.01 -12.20
CA SER A 466 -12.75 -28.47 -12.52
C SER A 466 -12.75 -29.18 -13.87
N SER A 467 -13.31 -30.39 -13.92
CA SER A 467 -13.50 -31.19 -15.12
C SER A 467 -14.61 -30.58 -15.97
N LEU A 468 -14.33 -29.44 -16.61
CA LEU A 468 -15.21 -28.93 -17.66
C LEU A 468 -15.02 -29.82 -18.88
N GLN A 469 -16.05 -30.59 -19.21
CA GLN A 469 -16.10 -31.38 -20.44
C GLN A 469 -16.13 -30.41 -21.64
N LEU A 470 -14.99 -30.28 -22.32
CA LEU A 470 -14.79 -29.35 -23.44
C LEU A 470 -15.33 -29.87 -24.77
N MET A 471 -15.60 -31.17 -24.87
CA MET A 471 -16.11 -31.84 -26.08
C MET A 471 -17.46 -32.48 -25.77
N SER A 472 -18.40 -32.35 -26.69
CA SER A 472 -19.66 -33.10 -26.66
C SER A 472 -19.42 -34.61 -26.69
N ASP A 473 -20.38 -35.40 -26.21
CA ASP A 473 -20.27 -36.86 -26.24
C ASP A 473 -20.14 -37.40 -27.67
N GLU A 474 -20.72 -36.70 -28.65
CA GLU A 474 -20.64 -37.00 -30.07
C GLU A 474 -19.25 -36.74 -30.65
N GLU A 475 -18.62 -35.61 -30.30
CA GLU A 475 -17.23 -35.30 -30.67
C GLU A 475 -16.27 -36.33 -30.07
N LEU A 476 -16.49 -36.69 -28.81
CA LEU A 476 -15.65 -37.64 -28.08
C LEU A 476 -15.80 -39.05 -28.65
N GLY A 477 -17.03 -39.47 -28.98
CA GLY A 477 -17.32 -40.73 -29.65
C GLY A 477 -16.68 -40.80 -31.05
N LEU A 478 -16.82 -39.74 -31.85
CA LEU A 478 -16.24 -39.70 -33.19
C LEU A 478 -14.71 -39.75 -33.16
N LEU A 479 -14.10 -38.97 -32.26
CA LEU A 479 -12.66 -38.97 -32.06
C LEU A 479 -12.15 -40.34 -31.61
N GLY A 480 -12.87 -41.00 -30.69
CA GLY A 480 -12.55 -42.36 -30.24
C GLY A 480 -12.49 -43.37 -31.39
N HIS A 481 -13.50 -43.36 -32.26
CA HIS A 481 -13.52 -44.24 -33.44
C HIS A 481 -12.42 -43.90 -34.46
N LEU A 482 -12.14 -42.61 -34.69
CA LEU A 482 -11.10 -42.18 -35.63
C LEU A 482 -9.67 -42.45 -35.13
N ILE A 483 -9.45 -42.45 -33.81
CA ILE A 483 -8.16 -42.85 -33.22
C ILE A 483 -7.97 -44.36 -33.28
N GLY A 484 -9.04 -45.13 -33.04
CA GLY A 484 -8.99 -46.59 -33.06
C GLY A 484 -8.74 -47.16 -34.45
N ASP A 485 -9.67 -46.93 -35.38
CA ASP A 485 -9.65 -47.55 -36.72
C ASP A 485 -9.78 -46.53 -37.87
N GLY A 486 -9.50 -45.24 -37.58
CA GLY A 486 -9.55 -44.17 -38.56
C GLY A 486 -8.25 -43.97 -39.33
N CYS A 487 -8.36 -43.46 -40.56
CA CYS A 487 -7.25 -43.06 -41.41
C CYS A 487 -7.41 -41.58 -41.79
N THR A 488 -6.41 -40.77 -41.43
CA THR A 488 -6.40 -39.30 -41.58
C THR A 488 -5.25 -38.80 -42.47
N LEU A 489 -4.82 -39.63 -43.44
CA LEU A 489 -3.66 -39.31 -44.28
C LEU A 489 -3.86 -37.98 -45.05
N PRO A 490 -2.81 -37.14 -45.23
CA PRO A 490 -2.92 -35.78 -45.78
C PRO A 490 -3.50 -35.64 -47.20
N ARG A 491 -3.73 -36.76 -47.90
CA ARG A 491 -4.24 -36.82 -49.28
C ARG A 491 -5.33 -37.88 -49.47
N HIS A 492 -5.94 -38.35 -48.39
CA HIS A 492 -7.17 -39.17 -48.43
C HIS A 492 -8.31 -38.51 -47.66
N ALA A 493 -9.56 -38.76 -48.07
CA ALA A 493 -10.71 -38.38 -47.25
C ALA A 493 -10.56 -39.09 -45.90
N ILE A 494 -11.06 -38.48 -44.82
CA ILE A 494 -11.05 -39.16 -43.52
C ILE A 494 -11.85 -40.45 -43.68
N GLN A 495 -11.22 -41.56 -43.34
CA GLN A 495 -11.80 -42.89 -43.48
C GLN A 495 -11.88 -43.56 -42.12
N TYR A 496 -12.86 -44.44 -41.96
CA TYR A 496 -12.97 -45.37 -40.84
C TYR A 496 -13.28 -46.75 -41.39
N THR A 497 -12.63 -47.79 -40.87
CA THR A 497 -12.82 -49.17 -41.38
C THR A 497 -13.26 -50.08 -40.26
N SER A 498 -14.30 -50.87 -40.49
CA SER A 498 -14.78 -51.87 -39.53
C SER A 498 -15.33 -53.10 -40.22
N ASN A 499 -15.29 -54.26 -39.57
CA ASN A 499 -15.97 -55.48 -40.04
C ASN A 499 -17.45 -55.54 -39.61
N LYS A 500 -17.92 -54.57 -38.80
CA LYS A 500 -19.31 -54.49 -38.34
C LYS A 500 -20.01 -53.29 -38.98
N ILE A 501 -21.16 -53.53 -39.62
CA ILE A 501 -21.96 -52.47 -40.24
C ILE A 501 -22.48 -51.46 -39.20
N GLU A 502 -22.86 -51.93 -38.01
CA GLU A 502 -23.35 -51.09 -36.90
C GLU A 502 -22.34 -50.01 -36.50
N LEU A 503 -21.05 -50.33 -36.47
CA LEU A 503 -19.99 -49.37 -36.15
C LEU A 503 -19.77 -48.37 -37.29
N ALA A 504 -19.86 -48.82 -38.54
CA ALA A 504 -19.78 -47.94 -39.70
C ALA A 504 -20.96 -46.95 -39.73
N GLU A 505 -22.17 -47.41 -39.43
CA GLU A 505 -23.36 -46.57 -39.28
C GLU A 505 -23.22 -45.59 -38.12
N LYS A 506 -22.68 -46.04 -36.97
CA LYS A 506 -22.48 -45.18 -35.81
C LYS A 506 -21.50 -44.04 -36.10
N VAL A 507 -20.40 -44.32 -36.81
CA VAL A 507 -19.45 -43.28 -37.22
C VAL A 507 -20.08 -42.29 -38.19
N VAL A 508 -20.97 -42.73 -39.09
CA VAL A 508 -21.74 -41.83 -39.97
C VAL A 508 -22.67 -40.93 -39.17
N GLU A 509 -23.38 -41.48 -38.18
CA GLU A 509 -24.27 -40.72 -37.29
C GLU A 509 -23.49 -39.66 -36.50
N LEU A 510 -22.40 -40.07 -35.83
CA LEU A 510 -21.53 -39.19 -35.06
C LEU A 510 -20.90 -38.10 -35.94
N ALA A 511 -20.41 -38.45 -37.13
CA ALA A 511 -19.85 -37.48 -38.06
C ALA A 511 -20.89 -36.43 -38.46
N LYS A 512 -22.12 -36.84 -38.77
CA LYS A 512 -23.22 -35.91 -39.09
C LYS A 512 -23.61 -35.04 -37.91
N ALA A 513 -23.61 -35.58 -36.69
CA ALA A 513 -23.90 -34.80 -35.49
C ALA A 513 -22.84 -33.71 -35.25
N VAL A 514 -21.55 -34.03 -35.46
CA VAL A 514 -20.43 -33.11 -35.23
C VAL A 514 -20.29 -32.06 -36.34
N PHE A 515 -20.38 -32.46 -37.60
CA PHE A 515 -20.05 -31.60 -38.74
C PHE A 515 -21.28 -31.12 -39.54
N GLY A 516 -22.48 -31.64 -39.26
CA GLY A 516 -23.71 -31.30 -39.97
C GLY A 516 -23.61 -31.51 -41.48
N ASP A 517 -24.21 -30.59 -42.24
CA ASP A 517 -24.27 -30.63 -43.72
C ASP A 517 -22.92 -30.30 -44.41
N GLN A 518 -21.86 -30.04 -43.65
CA GLN A 518 -20.52 -29.76 -44.20
C GLN A 518 -19.83 -31.02 -44.77
N ILE A 519 -20.35 -32.19 -44.45
CA ILE A 519 -19.84 -33.49 -44.92
C ILE A 519 -20.95 -34.31 -45.54
N ASN A 520 -20.57 -35.27 -46.38
CA ASN A 520 -21.49 -36.28 -46.89
C ASN A 520 -20.89 -37.67 -46.69
N PRO A 521 -21.00 -38.25 -45.47
CA PRO A 521 -20.44 -39.55 -45.18
C PRO A 521 -21.05 -40.65 -46.04
N ARG A 522 -20.23 -41.59 -46.50
CA ARG A 522 -20.67 -42.72 -47.32
C ARG A 522 -20.03 -44.01 -46.84
N ILE A 523 -20.84 -45.05 -46.74
CA ILE A 523 -20.38 -46.40 -46.42
C ILE A 523 -20.18 -47.15 -47.73
N SER A 524 -19.01 -47.74 -47.92
CA SER A 524 -18.69 -48.65 -49.03
C SER A 524 -18.36 -50.02 -48.45
N GLN A 525 -19.00 -51.07 -48.96
CA GLN A 525 -18.68 -52.43 -48.57
C GLN A 525 -17.55 -52.97 -49.47
N GLU A 526 -16.43 -53.34 -48.85
CA GLU A 526 -15.28 -53.94 -49.50
C GLU A 526 -15.05 -55.34 -48.94
N ARG A 527 -15.53 -56.36 -49.66
CA ARG A 527 -15.51 -57.77 -49.24
C ARG A 527 -16.23 -57.99 -47.90
N GLN A 528 -15.47 -58.20 -46.82
CA GLN A 528 -15.94 -58.49 -45.46
C GLN A 528 -15.86 -57.25 -44.53
N TRP A 529 -15.52 -56.08 -45.08
CA TRP A 529 -15.31 -54.85 -44.32
C TRP A 529 -16.18 -53.72 -44.86
N TYR A 530 -16.52 -52.79 -43.99
CA TYR A 530 -17.24 -51.56 -44.30
C TYR A 530 -16.30 -50.39 -44.09
N GLN A 531 -16.14 -49.58 -45.14
CA GLN A 531 -15.33 -48.39 -45.10
C GLN A 531 -16.22 -47.16 -45.15
N VAL A 532 -16.15 -46.34 -44.11
CA VAL A 532 -16.83 -45.06 -44.02
C VAL A 532 -15.89 -44.00 -44.57
N TYR A 533 -16.31 -43.31 -45.61
CA TYR A 533 -15.64 -42.14 -46.14
C TYR A 533 -16.35 -40.90 -45.62
N ILE A 534 -15.61 -39.95 -45.05
CA ILE A 534 -16.12 -38.67 -44.55
C ILE A 534 -15.58 -37.52 -45.43
N PRO A 535 -16.08 -37.38 -46.67
CA PRO A 535 -15.69 -36.28 -47.55
C PRO A 535 -16.48 -35.00 -47.25
N ALA A 536 -15.88 -33.84 -47.52
CA ALA A 536 -16.58 -32.56 -47.51
C ALA A 536 -17.70 -32.53 -48.58
N SER A 537 -18.80 -31.83 -48.28
CA SER A 537 -19.96 -31.68 -49.17
C SER A 537 -19.70 -30.73 -50.35
N TYR A 538 -18.66 -29.89 -50.28
CA TYR A 538 -18.27 -28.92 -51.31
C TYR A 538 -16.86 -29.18 -51.89
N ARG A 539 -16.60 -28.71 -53.12
CA ARG A 539 -15.29 -28.85 -53.79
C ARG A 539 -14.30 -27.83 -53.23
N LEU A 540 -13.19 -28.31 -52.67
CA LEU A 540 -12.16 -27.46 -52.09
C LEU A 540 -11.01 -27.09 -53.06
N THR A 541 -10.87 -27.76 -54.22
CA THR A 541 -10.15 -27.34 -55.47
C THR A 541 -9.99 -28.54 -56.44
N HIS A 542 -9.48 -28.30 -57.67
CA HIS A 542 -9.40 -29.20 -58.84
C HIS A 542 -9.39 -30.72 -58.56
N ASN A 543 -10.49 -31.38 -58.95
CA ASN A 543 -10.67 -32.83 -59.12
C ASN A 543 -10.22 -33.79 -58.00
N LYS A 544 -10.03 -33.35 -56.74
CA LYS A 544 -9.88 -34.24 -55.56
C LYS A 544 -10.61 -33.69 -54.33
N LYS A 545 -11.29 -34.57 -53.56
CA LYS A 545 -12.19 -34.22 -52.43
C LYS A 545 -11.57 -34.48 -51.05
N ILE A 546 -10.79 -33.54 -50.49
CA ILE A 546 -10.27 -33.52 -49.07
C ILE A 546 -9.85 -32.06 -48.77
N ARG A 547 -10.09 -31.37 -47.64
CA ARG A 547 -10.15 -31.69 -46.18
C ARG A 547 -11.06 -30.66 -45.48
N LEU A 548 -11.77 -31.04 -44.40
CA LEU A 548 -12.22 -30.07 -43.39
C LEU A 548 -11.01 -29.69 -42.51
N GLN A 549 -10.65 -28.40 -42.49
CA GLN A 549 -9.65 -27.89 -41.55
C GLN A 549 -10.32 -27.68 -40.20
N ASN A 550 -9.77 -28.29 -39.14
CA ASN A 550 -10.15 -28.03 -37.76
C ASN A 550 -9.91 -26.54 -37.44
N GLY A 551 -10.90 -25.91 -36.78
CA GLY A 551 -10.76 -24.58 -36.17
C GLY A 551 -9.86 -24.60 -34.94
#